data_AF-A0A8C2J7Y1-F1
#
_entry.id   AF-A0A8C2J7Y1-F1
#
_cell.length_a   1.000
_cell.length_b   1.000
_cell.length_c   1.000
_cell.angle_alpha   90.00
_cell.angle_beta   90.00
_cell.angle_gamma   90.00
#
_symmetry.space_group_name_H-M   'P 1'
#
loop_
_entity.id
_entity.type
_entity.pdbx_description
1 polymer ?
#
loop_
_entity_poly.entity_id
_entity_poly.type
_entity_poly.pdbx_seq_one_letter_code
_entity_poly.pdbx_strand_id
1 'polypeptide(L)'
;MKKTTVLQVCVAFVLCSPQVMTGSSVDCPDQDTAGTSCSISMEKLLERAVQHAELIYRVSEESKLLFDEMLISNGMNLHIPEGNMCAPKTVPVPLSKSEIQQISDKWILHSLLILAQFWIDPLAEVQASLENYENAPSALLTRSKWMSTKLMSLEQGITVLNRQILGEGSLTLEGLEETSSNILETVRRDYSVIYCFRKDAHKMQTFLKLLKCRQIDKENCSLF
;
A
#
# COMPACT_ATOMS: atom_id res chain seq x y z
N MET A 1 17.96 -13.24 -69.14
CA MET A 1 18.00 -11.94 -68.41
C MET A 1 16.74 -11.83 -67.55
N LYS A 2 16.86 -12.13 -66.24
CA LYS A 2 15.79 -11.91 -65.25
C LYS A 2 16.27 -10.79 -64.34
N LYS A 3 15.54 -9.67 -64.30
CA LYS A 3 15.78 -8.56 -63.37
C LYS A 3 15.18 -8.95 -62.02
N THR A 4 16.01 -9.07 -61.00
CA THR A 4 15.59 -9.28 -59.61
C THR A 4 15.46 -7.91 -58.97
N THR A 5 14.23 -7.45 -58.75
CA THR A 5 13.95 -6.22 -58.01
C THR A 5 14.03 -6.55 -56.52
N VAL A 6 15.07 -6.04 -55.84
CA VAL A 6 15.24 -6.19 -54.39
C VAL A 6 14.29 -5.21 -53.70
N LEU A 7 13.24 -5.74 -53.06
CA LEU A 7 12.34 -4.97 -52.22
C LEU A 7 12.99 -4.79 -50.84
N GLN A 8 13.53 -3.60 -50.60
CA GLN A 8 14.16 -3.24 -49.34
C GLN A 8 13.06 -2.99 -48.30
N VAL A 9 12.80 -3.98 -47.44
CA VAL A 9 11.84 -3.87 -46.33
C VAL A 9 12.52 -3.13 -45.18
N CYS A 10 12.22 -1.83 -45.03
CA CYS A 10 12.58 -1.05 -43.85
C CYS A 10 11.71 -1.49 -42.67
N VAL A 11 12.27 -2.27 -41.74
CA VAL A 11 11.64 -2.56 -40.45
C VAL A 11 11.87 -1.34 -39.55
N ALA A 12 10.84 -0.52 -39.37
CA ALA A 12 10.84 0.55 -38.37
C ALA A 12 10.62 -0.07 -36.99
N PHE A 13 11.68 -0.18 -36.19
CA PHE A 13 11.57 -0.47 -34.76
C PHE A 13 10.96 0.75 -34.08
N VAL A 14 9.67 0.70 -33.77
CA VAL A 14 9.03 1.62 -32.83
C VAL A 14 9.55 1.27 -31.44
N LEU A 15 10.58 1.98 -30.99
CA LEU A 15 11.04 1.96 -29.61
C LEU A 15 9.94 2.58 -28.75
N CYS A 16 9.09 1.73 -28.18
CA CYS A 16 8.18 2.10 -27.12
C CYS A 16 9.03 2.34 -25.87
N SER A 17 9.38 3.59 -25.61
CA SER A 17 10.07 3.98 -24.37
C SER A 17 9.23 3.53 -23.17
N PRO A 18 9.79 2.83 -22.18
CA PRO A 18 9.09 2.64 -20.92
C PRO A 18 9.01 4.02 -20.26
N GLN A 19 7.80 4.49 -19.99
CA GLN A 19 7.60 5.61 -19.08
C GLN A 19 8.10 5.16 -17.71
N VAL A 20 9.37 5.45 -17.45
CA VAL A 20 9.92 5.47 -16.09
C VAL A 20 9.09 6.50 -15.35
N MET A 21 8.22 6.01 -14.46
CA MET A 21 7.53 6.83 -13.49
C MET A 21 8.61 7.43 -12.58
N THR A 22 9.04 8.63 -12.94
CA THR A 22 10.02 9.42 -12.19
C THR A 22 9.43 9.68 -10.81
N GLY A 23 9.94 8.98 -9.80
CA GLY A 23 9.82 9.44 -8.43
C GLY A 23 10.41 10.84 -8.38
N SER A 24 9.67 11.80 -7.81
CA SER A 24 10.13 13.18 -7.69
C SER A 24 11.52 13.21 -7.06
N SER A 25 12.49 13.80 -7.78
CA SER A 25 13.86 13.99 -7.31
C SER A 25 13.83 14.72 -5.97
N VAL A 26 14.68 14.29 -5.04
CA VAL A 26 14.89 15.02 -3.79
C VAL A 26 15.53 16.35 -4.17
N ASP A 27 14.75 17.43 -4.08
CA ASP A 27 15.24 18.79 -4.29
C ASP A 27 16.06 19.17 -3.04
N CYS A 28 17.39 19.18 -3.17
CA CYS A 28 18.33 19.64 -2.14
C CYS A 28 18.87 21.01 -2.58
N PRO A 29 18.20 22.15 -2.28
CA PRO A 29 18.85 23.45 -2.33
C PRO A 29 19.77 23.58 -1.11
N ASP A 30 20.88 24.29 -1.29
CA ASP A 30 21.95 24.56 -0.30
C ASP A 30 23.07 23.50 -0.25
N GLN A 31 23.86 23.49 -1.33
CA GLN A 31 25.18 22.86 -1.36
C GLN A 31 26.23 23.88 -0.92
N ASP A 32 26.37 24.05 0.39
CA ASP A 32 27.59 24.66 0.94
C ASP A 32 28.70 23.61 1.00
N THR A 33 29.92 24.08 0.70
CA THR A 33 31.13 23.28 0.43
C THR A 33 31.66 22.61 1.71
N ALA A 34 30.99 21.57 2.20
CA ALA A 34 31.51 20.59 3.15
C ALA A 34 30.56 19.39 3.16
N GLY A 35 31.07 18.19 2.84
CA GLY A 35 30.32 16.95 2.63
C GLY A 35 29.30 16.59 3.72
N THR A 36 28.13 17.19 3.64
CA THR A 36 27.01 16.99 4.54
C THR A 36 25.97 16.16 3.79
N SER A 37 25.64 14.99 4.31
CA SER A 37 24.66 14.09 3.71
C SER A 37 23.32 14.80 3.53
N CYS A 38 22.79 14.87 2.32
CA CYS A 38 21.42 15.36 2.10
C CYS A 38 20.46 14.41 2.84
N SER A 39 19.87 14.89 3.93
CA SER A 39 18.87 14.16 4.70
C SER A 39 17.52 14.83 4.52
N ILE A 40 16.48 14.03 4.24
CA ILE A 40 15.12 14.54 4.11
C ILE A 40 14.63 14.87 5.53
N SER A 41 14.04 16.06 5.71
CA SER A 41 13.45 16.45 6.99
C SER A 41 12.31 15.52 7.39
N MET A 42 12.15 15.30 8.71
CA MET A 42 11.07 14.47 9.27
C MET A 42 9.68 14.93 8.80
N GLU A 43 9.47 16.24 8.70
CA GLU A 43 8.24 16.84 8.16
C GLU A 43 7.95 16.39 6.72
N LYS A 44 8.95 16.49 5.82
CA LYS A 44 8.81 16.06 4.42
C LYS A 44 8.57 14.54 4.33
N LEU A 45 9.19 13.74 5.20
CA LEU A 45 8.96 12.29 5.25
C LEU A 45 7.54 11.95 5.70
N LEU A 46 7.05 12.57 6.77
CA LEU A 46 5.69 12.37 7.27
C LEU A 46 4.63 12.82 6.26
N GLU A 47 4.83 13.98 5.61
CA GLU A 47 3.93 14.46 4.56
C GLU A 47 3.82 13.46 3.41
N ARG A 48 4.97 12.97 2.92
CA ARG A 48 5.01 11.95 1.85
C ARG A 48 4.37 10.64 2.30
N ALA A 49 4.60 10.20 3.53
CA ALA A 49 4.00 8.98 4.06
C ALA A 49 2.46 9.09 4.15
N VAL A 50 1.94 10.23 4.63
CA VAL A 50 0.49 10.49 4.70
C VAL A 50 -0.14 10.47 3.31
N GLN A 51 0.45 11.17 2.34
CA GLN A 51 -0.03 11.19 0.96
C GLN A 51 -0.02 9.79 0.34
N HIS A 52 1.03 9.01 0.60
CA HIS A 52 1.16 7.65 0.10
C HIS A 52 0.08 6.73 0.69
N ALA A 53 -0.15 6.77 2.00
CA ALA A 53 -1.18 5.98 2.66
C ALA A 53 -2.59 6.37 2.21
N GLU A 54 -2.84 7.67 1.97
CA GLU A 54 -4.12 8.14 1.43
C GLU A 54 -4.38 7.62 0.01
N LEU A 55 -3.35 7.58 -0.83
CA LEU A 55 -3.49 7.01 -2.17
C LEU A 55 -3.74 5.49 -2.11
N ILE A 56 -3.02 4.77 -1.25
CA ILE A 56 -3.23 3.33 -1.03
C ILE A 56 -4.68 3.06 -0.58
N TYR A 57 -5.16 3.81 0.42
CA TYR A 57 -6.54 3.67 0.90
C TYR A 57 -7.57 3.92 -0.21
N ARG A 58 -7.42 5.00 -0.99
CA ARG A 58 -8.32 5.30 -2.11
C ARG A 58 -8.37 4.17 -3.14
N VAL A 59 -7.20 3.65 -3.54
CA VAL A 59 -7.13 2.54 -4.50
C VAL A 59 -7.73 1.26 -3.91
N SER A 60 -7.64 1.05 -2.59
CA SER A 60 -8.28 -0.08 -1.93
C SER A 60 -9.81 0.01 -1.92
N GLU A 61 -10.39 1.20 -1.76
CA GLU A 61 -11.83 1.44 -1.90
C GLU A 61 -12.29 1.11 -3.32
N GLU A 62 -11.60 1.64 -4.34
CA GLU A 62 -11.90 1.38 -5.75
C GLU A 62 -11.78 -0.11 -6.09
N SER A 63 -10.76 -0.79 -5.56
CA SER A 63 -10.55 -2.23 -5.80
C SER A 63 -11.64 -3.06 -5.15
N LYS A 64 -12.11 -2.68 -3.95
CA LYS A 64 -13.23 -3.34 -3.29
C LYS A 64 -14.51 -3.24 -4.11
N LEU A 65 -14.80 -2.05 -4.65
CA LEU A 65 -15.97 -1.84 -5.51
C LEU A 65 -15.90 -2.70 -6.78
N LEU A 66 -14.76 -2.73 -7.45
CA LEU A 66 -14.56 -3.61 -8.62
C LEU A 66 -14.75 -5.09 -8.29
N PHE A 67 -14.28 -5.52 -7.12
CA PHE A 67 -14.47 -6.90 -6.68
C PHE A 67 -15.96 -7.19 -6.43
N ASP A 68 -16.70 -6.29 -5.77
CA ASP A 68 -18.14 -6.44 -5.58
C ASP A 68 -18.89 -6.56 -6.91
N GLU A 69 -18.58 -5.70 -7.88
CA GLU A 69 -19.18 -5.72 -9.22
C GLU A 69 -18.92 -7.05 -9.95
N MET A 70 -17.71 -7.59 -9.83
CA MET A 70 -17.35 -8.91 -10.36
C MET A 70 -18.15 -10.02 -9.67
N LEU A 71 -18.31 -9.97 -8.34
CA LEU A 71 -19.11 -10.96 -7.61
C LEU A 71 -20.58 -10.93 -8.04
N ILE A 72 -21.17 -9.73 -8.13
CA ILE A 72 -22.55 -9.53 -8.58
C ILE A 72 -22.74 -10.09 -10.00
N SER A 73 -21.81 -9.78 -10.92
CA SER A 73 -21.85 -10.27 -12.31
C SER A 73 -21.78 -11.80 -12.39
N ASN A 74 -21.07 -12.43 -11.45
CA ASN A 74 -20.95 -13.88 -11.36
C ASN A 74 -22.09 -14.54 -10.54
N GLY A 75 -23.10 -13.78 -10.11
CA GLY A 75 -24.22 -14.28 -9.30
C GLY A 75 -23.81 -14.70 -7.88
N MET A 76 -22.66 -14.24 -7.40
CA MET A 76 -22.16 -14.51 -6.06
C MET A 76 -22.53 -13.37 -5.10
N ASN A 77 -23.01 -13.71 -3.91
CA ASN A 77 -23.19 -12.76 -2.83
C ASN A 77 -22.32 -13.20 -1.64
N LEU A 78 -21.17 -12.54 -1.49
CA LEU A 78 -20.28 -12.74 -0.36
C LEU A 78 -20.46 -11.58 0.61
N HIS A 79 -20.98 -11.92 1.80
CA HIS A 79 -21.09 -10.96 2.90
C HIS A 79 -20.01 -11.27 3.93
N ILE A 80 -19.20 -10.25 4.28
CA ILE A 80 -18.29 -10.33 5.42
C ILE A 80 -18.99 -9.66 6.60
N PRO A 81 -19.31 -10.40 7.67
CA PRO A 81 -19.98 -9.85 8.85
C PRO A 81 -19.32 -8.55 9.34
N GLU A 82 -20.14 -7.55 9.63
CA GLU A 82 -19.71 -6.38 10.36
C GLU A 82 -19.18 -6.83 11.73
N GLY A 83 -17.89 -6.60 11.98
CA GLY A 83 -17.20 -7.10 13.18
C GLY A 83 -16.15 -8.18 12.92
N ASN A 84 -16.04 -8.72 11.71
CA ASN A 84 -14.88 -9.55 11.36
C ASN A 84 -13.60 -8.72 11.50
N MET A 85 -12.70 -9.24 12.34
CA MET A 85 -11.41 -8.63 12.59
C MET A 85 -10.48 -8.91 11.41
N CYS A 86 -10.07 -7.84 10.75
CA CYS A 86 -8.97 -7.84 9.78
C CYS A 86 -7.62 -7.84 10.51
N ALA A 87 -6.51 -7.97 9.77
CA ALA A 87 -5.12 -8.17 10.24
C ALA A 87 -4.73 -7.62 11.63
N PRO A 88 -3.73 -8.25 12.28
CA PRO A 88 -3.87 -9.05 13.49
C PRO A 88 -4.54 -8.31 14.65
N LYS A 89 -5.21 -9.08 15.53
CA LYS A 89 -5.92 -8.61 16.76
C LYS A 89 -5.09 -7.67 17.65
N THR A 90 -3.78 -7.61 17.43
CA THR A 90 -2.80 -6.77 18.13
C THR A 90 -2.87 -5.28 17.79
N VAL A 91 -3.56 -4.88 16.70
CA VAL A 91 -3.65 -3.46 16.30
C VAL A 91 -5.10 -2.94 16.32
N PRO A 92 -5.66 -2.63 17.50
CA PRO A 92 -6.97 -1.99 17.62
C PRO A 92 -6.98 -0.58 17.02
N VAL A 93 -8.14 -0.16 16.49
CA VAL A 93 -8.36 1.26 16.21
C VAL A 93 -8.71 1.93 17.55
N PRO A 94 -8.05 3.02 17.93
CA PRO A 94 -8.46 3.83 19.08
C PRO A 94 -9.82 4.45 18.78
N LEU A 95 -10.83 4.24 19.62
CA LEU A 95 -12.22 4.61 19.34
C LEU A 95 -12.61 5.93 20.03
N SER A 96 -11.82 6.40 20.98
CA SER A 96 -12.09 7.60 21.76
C SER A 96 -10.93 8.58 21.78
N LYS A 97 -11.24 9.87 21.94
CA LYS A 97 -10.25 10.95 22.11
C LYS A 97 -9.31 10.69 23.29
N SER A 98 -9.80 10.07 24.37
CA SER A 98 -9.00 9.64 25.52
C SER A 98 -8.01 8.53 25.18
N GLU A 99 -8.40 7.54 24.38
CA GLU A 99 -7.47 6.50 23.91
C GLU A 99 -6.42 7.09 22.97
N ILE A 100 -6.84 7.98 22.05
CA ILE A 100 -5.94 8.70 21.15
C ILE A 100 -4.88 9.47 21.94
N GLN A 101 -5.20 10.08 23.09
CA GLN A 101 -4.20 10.79 23.90
C GLN A 101 -3.21 9.86 24.63
N GLN A 102 -3.61 8.63 24.95
CA GLN A 102 -2.80 7.69 25.72
C GLN A 102 -1.82 6.87 24.86
N ILE A 103 -2.03 6.82 23.55
CA ILE A 103 -1.21 6.02 22.65
C ILE A 103 0.12 6.71 22.39
N SER A 104 1.23 6.01 22.61
CA SER A 104 2.58 6.52 22.32
C SER A 104 2.90 6.52 20.82
N ASP A 105 3.75 7.45 20.37
CA ASP A 105 4.24 7.48 18.98
C ASP A 105 4.97 6.18 18.60
N LYS A 106 5.66 5.57 19.57
CA LYS A 106 6.28 4.24 19.42
C LYS A 106 5.25 3.18 19.06
N TRP A 107 4.13 3.15 19.75
CA TRP A 107 3.05 2.21 19.46
C TRP A 107 2.45 2.45 18.08
N ILE A 108 2.28 3.72 17.68
CA ILE A 108 1.76 4.07 16.34
C ILE A 108 2.71 3.57 15.24
N LEU A 109 4.00 3.87 15.35
CA LEU A 109 5.01 3.47 14.37
C LEU A 109 5.13 1.95 14.24
N HIS A 110 5.13 1.23 15.36
CA HIS A 110 5.15 -0.23 15.36
C HIS A 110 3.87 -0.81 14.75
N SER A 111 2.71 -0.23 15.07
CA SER A 111 1.42 -0.66 14.50
C SER A 111 1.38 -0.47 12.99
N LEU A 112 1.89 0.67 12.50
CA LEU A 112 2.03 0.96 11.07
C LEU A 112 2.92 -0.06 10.37
N LEU A 113 4.06 -0.41 10.98
CA LEU A 113 5.00 -1.38 10.42
C LEU A 113 4.38 -2.78 10.34
N ILE A 114 3.72 -3.23 11.42
CA ILE A 114 3.02 -4.52 11.48
C ILE A 114 1.94 -4.61 10.39
N LEU A 115 1.12 -3.58 10.24
CA LEU A 115 0.07 -3.56 9.21
C LEU A 115 0.66 -3.58 7.81
N ALA A 116 1.70 -2.78 7.55
CA ALA A 116 2.33 -2.73 6.24
C ALA A 116 2.98 -4.07 5.87
N GLN A 117 3.71 -4.69 6.79
CA GLN A 117 4.35 -5.98 6.56
C GLN A 117 3.34 -7.11 6.38
N PHE A 118 2.31 -7.17 7.22
CA PHE A 118 1.31 -8.24 7.16
C PHE A 118 0.58 -8.32 5.82
N TRP A 119 0.31 -7.18 5.18
CA TRP A 119 -0.53 -7.12 3.98
C TRP A 119 0.23 -7.27 2.65
N ILE A 120 1.56 -7.26 2.64
CA ILE A 120 2.35 -7.37 1.39
C ILE A 120 2.07 -8.69 0.67
N ASP A 121 2.22 -9.82 1.38
CA ASP A 121 2.08 -11.15 0.80
C ASP A 121 0.62 -11.50 0.47
N PRO A 122 -0.39 -11.27 1.35
CA PRO A 122 -1.78 -11.50 1.00
C PRO A 122 -2.24 -10.75 -0.25
N LEU A 123 -1.77 -9.51 -0.46
CA LEU A 123 -2.09 -8.75 -1.67
C LEU A 123 -1.41 -9.34 -2.92
N ALA A 124 -0.19 -9.86 -2.80
CA ALA A 124 0.49 -10.54 -3.88
C ALA A 124 -0.20 -11.87 -4.25
N GLU A 125 -0.70 -12.61 -3.27
CA GLU A 125 -1.47 -13.84 -3.49
C GLU A 125 -2.81 -13.57 -4.18
N VAL A 126 -3.50 -12.48 -3.83
CA VAL A 126 -4.72 -12.05 -4.54
C VAL A 126 -4.41 -11.73 -5.99
N GLN A 127 -3.30 -11.04 -6.28
CA GLN A 127 -2.90 -10.79 -7.66
C GLN A 127 -2.70 -12.10 -8.42
N ALA A 128 -1.94 -13.05 -7.86
CA ALA A 128 -1.71 -14.34 -8.50
C ALA A 128 -3.02 -15.13 -8.72
N SER A 129 -3.96 -15.03 -7.79
CA SER A 129 -5.27 -15.69 -7.91
C SER A 129 -6.12 -15.05 -9.01
N LEU A 130 -6.16 -13.71 -9.09
CA LEU A 130 -6.91 -12.96 -10.11
C LEU A 130 -6.45 -13.26 -11.54
N GLU A 131 -5.18 -13.62 -11.76
CA GLU A 131 -4.67 -14.03 -13.09
C GLU A 131 -5.34 -15.31 -13.61
N ASN A 132 -5.91 -16.12 -12.72
CA ASN A 132 -6.58 -17.39 -13.06
C ASN A 132 -8.10 -17.26 -13.15
N TYR A 133 -8.66 -16.06 -12.95
CA TYR A 133 -10.11 -15.85 -13.01
C TYR A 133 -10.52 -15.57 -14.46
N GLU A 134 -11.48 -16.33 -14.98
CA GLU A 134 -11.99 -16.19 -16.36
C GLU A 134 -12.42 -14.75 -16.72
N ASN A 135 -13.00 -14.02 -15.76
CA ASN A 135 -13.58 -12.68 -15.98
C ASN A 135 -13.10 -11.63 -14.95
N ALA A 136 -11.85 -11.72 -14.48
CA ALA A 136 -11.32 -10.69 -13.58
C ALA A 136 -11.18 -9.33 -14.30
N PRO A 137 -11.67 -8.22 -13.70
CA PRO A 137 -11.43 -6.89 -14.24
C PRO A 137 -9.92 -6.59 -14.30
N SER A 138 -9.40 -6.20 -15.47
CA SER A 138 -7.98 -5.86 -15.64
C SER A 138 -7.52 -4.73 -14.71
N ALA A 139 -8.43 -3.81 -14.38
CA ALA A 139 -8.21 -2.75 -13.42
C ALA A 139 -8.04 -3.29 -11.99
N LEU A 140 -8.78 -4.34 -11.60
CA LEU A 140 -8.65 -4.97 -10.28
C LEU A 140 -7.29 -5.66 -10.17
N LEU A 141 -6.90 -6.42 -11.19
CA LEU A 141 -5.58 -7.07 -11.27
C LEU A 141 -4.44 -6.04 -11.14
N THR A 142 -4.51 -4.97 -11.94
CA THR A 142 -3.47 -3.92 -11.96
C THR A 142 -3.38 -3.18 -10.63
N ARG A 143 -4.53 -2.88 -10.01
CA ARG A 143 -4.60 -2.19 -8.72
C ARG A 143 -4.10 -3.07 -7.57
N SER A 144 -4.41 -4.36 -7.54
CA SER A 144 -3.88 -5.29 -6.52
C SER A 144 -2.35 -5.33 -6.51
N LYS A 145 -1.74 -5.44 -7.70
CA LYS A 145 -0.28 -5.36 -7.87
C LYS A 145 0.29 -4.01 -7.44
N TRP A 146 -0.36 -2.93 -7.84
CA TRP A 146 0.04 -1.57 -7.48
C TRP A 146 0.01 -1.38 -5.96
N MET A 147 -1.04 -1.86 -5.27
CA MET A 147 -1.18 -1.74 -3.82
C MET A 147 -0.06 -2.47 -3.07
N SER A 148 0.23 -3.74 -3.41
CA SER A 148 1.35 -4.48 -2.80
C SER A 148 2.70 -3.74 -2.99
N THR A 149 2.96 -3.27 -4.21
CA THR A 149 4.19 -2.51 -4.53
C THR A 149 4.31 -1.21 -3.74
N LYS A 150 3.22 -0.46 -3.63
CA LYS A 150 3.19 0.80 -2.90
C LYS A 150 3.24 0.59 -1.39
N LEU A 151 2.68 -0.50 -0.89
CA LEU A 151 2.77 -0.86 0.51
C LEU A 151 4.21 -1.17 0.92
N MET A 152 4.99 -1.88 0.10
CA MET A 152 6.43 -2.07 0.33
C MET A 152 7.19 -0.74 0.41
N SER A 153 6.85 0.21 -0.47
CA SER A 153 7.46 1.55 -0.46
C SER A 153 7.06 2.35 0.78
N LEU A 154 5.83 2.19 1.28
CA LEU A 154 5.36 2.80 2.51
C LEU A 154 6.04 2.17 3.75
N GLU A 155 6.19 0.85 3.78
CA GLU A 155 6.93 0.10 4.81
C GLU A 155 8.35 0.66 4.96
N GLN A 156 9.06 0.84 3.85
CA GLN A 156 10.40 1.43 3.86
C GLN A 156 10.40 2.85 4.44
N GLY A 157 9.41 3.68 4.08
CA GLY A 157 9.24 5.02 4.62
C GLY A 157 8.96 5.02 6.14
N ILE A 158 8.12 4.11 6.62
CA ILE A 158 7.83 3.91 8.04
C ILE A 158 9.08 3.45 8.79
N THR A 159 9.87 2.53 8.20
CA THR A 159 11.13 2.08 8.79
C THR A 159 12.15 3.22 8.94
N VAL A 160 12.20 4.15 7.99
CA VAL A 160 13.01 5.38 8.11
C VAL A 160 12.48 6.30 9.22
N LEU A 161 11.16 6.52 9.29
CA LEU A 161 10.54 7.31 10.36
C LEU A 161 10.78 6.70 11.74
N ASN A 162 10.73 5.37 11.86
CA ASN A 162 10.97 4.66 13.10
C ASN A 162 12.38 4.92 13.63
N ARG A 163 13.38 4.86 12.74
CA ARG A 163 14.77 5.19 13.09
C ARG A 163 14.95 6.65 13.49
N GLN A 164 14.29 7.59 12.79
CA GLN A 164 14.40 9.02 13.10
C GLN A 164 13.69 9.42 14.41
N ILE A 165 12.56 8.78 14.75
CA ILE A 165 11.73 9.16 15.91
C ILE A 165 12.10 8.37 17.17
N LEU A 166 12.46 7.09 17.06
CA LEU A 166 12.68 6.20 18.21
C LEU A 166 14.13 5.77 18.42
N GLY A 167 15.03 5.96 17.44
CA GLY A 167 16.37 5.35 17.43
C GLY A 167 16.36 3.88 16.96
N GLU A 168 17.52 3.21 16.95
CA GLU A 168 17.65 1.84 16.43
C GLU A 168 16.83 0.81 17.22
N GLY A 169 15.79 0.27 16.60
CA GLY A 169 15.05 -0.91 17.06
C GLY A 169 14.24 -1.51 15.90
N SER A 170 14.58 -2.72 15.48
CA SER A 170 13.88 -3.46 14.43
C SER A 170 12.87 -4.44 15.04
N LEU A 171 11.67 -4.54 14.46
CA LEU A 171 10.71 -5.59 14.76
C LEU A 171 10.62 -6.54 13.56
N THR A 172 10.64 -7.84 13.84
CA THR A 172 10.39 -8.90 12.87
C THR A 172 9.03 -9.52 13.20
N LEU A 173 8.15 -9.61 12.21
CA LEU A 173 6.85 -10.28 12.32
C LEU A 173 6.94 -11.63 11.60
N GLU A 174 6.64 -12.72 12.31
CA GLU A 174 6.53 -14.05 11.72
C GLU A 174 5.17 -14.24 11.06
N GLY A 175 5.19 -14.67 9.79
CA GLY A 175 4.01 -14.91 8.97
C GLY A 175 3.23 -16.14 9.40
N LEU A 176 1.91 -16.07 9.25
CA LEU A 176 1.01 -17.21 9.44
C LEU A 176 0.58 -17.71 8.05
N GLU A 177 1.03 -18.91 7.69
CA GLU A 177 0.56 -19.62 6.49
C GLU A 177 -0.66 -20.47 6.85
N GLU A 178 -1.67 -20.51 5.97
CA GLU A 178 -2.47 -21.72 5.76
C GLU A 178 -2.88 -21.86 4.29
N THR A 179 -2.74 -23.10 3.79
CA THR A 179 -3.06 -23.53 2.42
C THR A 179 -4.44 -24.18 2.36
N SER A 180 -5.25 -23.87 1.34
CA SER A 180 -5.78 -24.83 0.35
C SER A 180 -7.01 -24.30 -0.41
N SER A 181 -7.16 -24.84 -1.63
CA SER A 181 -8.41 -25.35 -2.22
C SER A 181 -9.45 -24.39 -2.84
N ASN A 182 -10.19 -24.99 -3.80
CA ASN A 182 -11.42 -24.64 -4.52
C ASN A 182 -11.58 -23.20 -5.04
N ILE A 183 -12.04 -23.04 -6.29
CA ILE A 183 -12.21 -21.72 -6.94
C ILE A 183 -13.14 -20.83 -6.09
N LEU A 184 -14.21 -21.39 -5.52
CA LEU A 184 -15.13 -20.63 -4.66
C LEU A 184 -14.51 -20.21 -3.30
N GLU A 185 -13.68 -21.08 -2.72
CA GLU A 185 -12.95 -20.79 -1.48
C GLU A 185 -11.87 -19.72 -1.73
N THR A 186 -11.24 -19.78 -2.90
CA THR A 186 -10.27 -18.79 -3.39
C THR A 186 -10.90 -17.42 -3.58
N VAL A 187 -12.04 -17.33 -4.27
CA VAL A 187 -12.78 -16.07 -4.43
C VAL A 187 -13.18 -15.47 -3.09
N ARG A 188 -13.64 -16.30 -2.13
CA ARG A 188 -14.00 -15.82 -0.79
C ARG A 188 -12.79 -15.30 -0.01
N ARG A 189 -11.66 -16.02 -0.06
CA ARG A 189 -10.41 -15.60 0.56
C ARG A 189 -9.94 -14.26 0.00
N ASP A 190 -9.91 -14.15 -1.32
CA ASP A 190 -9.40 -12.96 -2.01
C ASP A 190 -10.29 -11.75 -1.78
N TYR A 191 -11.62 -11.95 -1.78
CA TYR A 191 -12.57 -10.92 -1.38
C TYR A 191 -12.32 -10.46 0.06
N SER A 192 -12.06 -11.41 0.97
CA SER A 192 -11.76 -11.11 2.37
C SER A 192 -10.48 -10.31 2.53
N VAL A 193 -9.43 -10.64 1.78
CA VAL A 193 -8.17 -9.88 1.75
C VAL A 193 -8.42 -8.45 1.29
N ILE A 194 -9.10 -8.24 0.16
CA ILE A 194 -9.36 -6.88 -0.36
C ILE A 194 -10.24 -6.06 0.59
N TYR A 195 -11.31 -6.67 1.11
CA TYR A 195 -12.18 -6.03 2.10
C TYR A 195 -11.41 -5.61 3.36
N CYS A 196 -10.55 -6.49 3.86
CA CYS A 196 -9.82 -6.25 5.09
C CYS A 196 -8.67 -5.27 4.92
N PHE A 197 -7.91 -5.39 3.83
CA PHE A 197 -6.87 -4.45 3.49
C PHE A 197 -7.41 -3.03 3.41
N ARG A 198 -8.58 -2.82 2.82
CA ARG A 198 -9.25 -1.51 2.78
C ARG A 198 -9.43 -0.89 4.18
N LYS A 199 -9.90 -1.68 5.15
CA LYS A 199 -10.09 -1.23 6.54
C LYS A 199 -8.75 -0.89 7.21
N ASP A 200 -7.73 -1.70 6.99
CA ASP A 200 -6.42 -1.49 7.58
C ASP A 200 -5.62 -0.39 6.87
N ALA A 201 -5.86 -0.14 5.58
CA ALA A 201 -5.31 1.00 4.85
C ALA A 201 -5.87 2.32 5.38
N HIS A 202 -7.17 2.38 5.68
CA HIS A 202 -7.76 3.51 6.39
C HIS A 202 -7.13 3.71 7.78
N LYS A 203 -6.89 2.61 8.50
CA LYS A 203 -6.22 2.63 9.82
C LYS A 203 -4.80 3.19 9.70
N MET A 204 -4.01 2.73 8.73
CA MET A 204 -2.66 3.24 8.46
C MET A 204 -2.67 4.74 8.12
N GLN A 205 -3.59 5.18 7.25
CA GLN A 205 -3.76 6.60 6.93
C GLN A 205 -4.07 7.43 8.18
N THR A 206 -4.98 6.94 9.03
CA THR A 206 -5.38 7.63 10.27
C THR A 206 -4.20 7.77 11.24
N PHE A 207 -3.43 6.69 11.43
CA PHE A 207 -2.24 6.67 12.28
C PHE A 207 -1.14 7.61 11.79
N LEU A 208 -0.88 7.65 10.48
CA LEU A 208 0.09 8.58 9.92
C LEU A 208 -0.34 10.04 10.06
N LYS A 209 -1.63 10.34 9.87
CA LYS A 209 -2.16 11.70 10.09
C LYS A 209 -2.06 12.12 11.55
N LEU A 210 -2.35 11.22 12.49
CA LEU A 210 -2.17 11.46 13.92
C LEU A 210 -0.69 11.72 14.26
N LEU A 211 0.22 10.90 13.75
CA LEU A 211 1.66 11.06 13.98
C LEU A 211 2.18 12.38 13.42
N LYS A 212 1.78 12.73 12.18
CA LYS A 212 2.10 14.03 11.56
C LYS A 212 1.63 15.18 12.46
N CYS A 213 0.39 15.11 12.93
CA CYS A 213 -0.19 16.14 13.77
C CYS A 213 0.62 16.35 15.07
N ARG A 214 1.01 15.27 15.76
CA ARG A 214 1.79 15.35 17.00
C ARG A 214 3.21 15.89 16.81
N GLN A 215 3.83 15.56 15.69
CA GLN A 215 5.23 15.92 15.43
C GLN A 215 5.39 17.33 14.84
N ILE A 216 4.38 17.83 14.12
CA ILE A 216 4.48 19.07 13.32
C ILE A 216 3.45 20.12 13.80
N ASP A 217 2.20 19.72 14.01
CA ASP A 217 1.06 20.62 14.24
C ASP A 217 0.55 20.57 15.69
N LYS A 218 1.47 20.62 16.67
CA LYS A 218 1.19 20.41 18.12
C LYS A 218 0.00 21.20 18.69
N GLU A 219 -0.31 22.37 18.14
CA GLU A 219 -1.37 23.27 18.61
C GLU A 219 -2.76 22.98 17.97
N ASN A 220 -2.85 22.21 16.87
CA ASN A 220 -4.07 22.05 16.06
C ASN A 220 -4.67 20.63 16.03
N CYS A 221 -4.14 19.67 16.82
CA CYS A 221 -4.65 18.29 16.87
C CYS A 221 -5.99 18.11 17.61
N SER A 222 -6.79 19.16 17.74
CA SER A 222 -8.05 19.13 18.50
C SER A 222 -9.19 18.40 17.78
N LEU A 223 -9.02 18.13 16.48
CA LEU A 223 -9.99 17.50 15.57
C LEU A 223 -9.76 16.00 15.30
N PHE A 224 -8.80 15.38 15.99
CA PHE A 224 -8.74 13.91 16.15
C PHE A 224 -9.42 13.48 17.46
#